data_AF-A0A845QJ80-F1
#
_entry.id   AF-A0A845QJ80-F1
#
_cell.length_a   1.000
_cell.length_b   1.000
_cell.length_c   1.000
_cell.angle_alpha   90.00
_cell.angle_beta   90.00
_cell.angle_gamma   90.00
#
_symmetry.space_group_name_H-M   'P 1'
#
loop_
_entity.id
_entity.type
_entity.pdbx_description
1 polymer ?
#
loop_
_entity_poly.entity_id
_entity_poly.type
_entity_poly.pdbx_seq_one_letter_code
_entity_poly.pdbx_strand_id
1 'polypeptide(L)'
;MQTENKEKVKRGEIYLHDFGNNAGSIQNGVRPVLVVQCDEGNQASMTTVVAALTSVIKKRYLPSHIILGDKFGLKEPSMVMLEQLKTVNQSELVEYIGFVDNEYLLRKVNHGLKKALGLWVDKPQKHKGDIRCLCPACLQAYKKTQNYIVRRLDPLASKREKCDKCDNMGWDYIIYERCTSTGDKEVQADE
;
A
#
# COMPACT_ATOMS: atom_id res chain seq x y z
N MET A 1 9.05 -34.71 4.93
CA MET A 1 8.64 -34.00 3.69
C MET A 1 9.56 -32.81 3.56
N GLN A 2 10.51 -32.85 2.62
CA GLN A 2 11.53 -31.81 2.47
C GLN A 2 10.85 -30.57 1.89
N THR A 3 10.74 -29.51 2.69
CA THR A 3 10.39 -28.18 2.19
C THR A 3 11.58 -27.66 1.39
N GLU A 4 11.56 -27.87 0.08
CA GLU A 4 12.38 -27.07 -0.82
C GLU A 4 12.12 -25.60 -0.49
N ASN A 5 13.19 -24.86 -0.22
CA ASN A 5 13.16 -23.42 0.01
C ASN A 5 12.78 -22.74 -1.32
N LYS A 6 11.50 -22.81 -1.69
CA LYS A 6 10.99 -22.11 -2.86
C LYS A 6 11.00 -20.63 -2.48
N GLU A 7 11.82 -19.85 -3.19
CA GLU A 7 11.85 -18.40 -2.98
C GLU A 7 10.42 -17.85 -3.07
N LYS A 8 10.04 -17.13 -2.01
CA LYS A 8 8.75 -16.48 -1.92
C LYS A 8 8.69 -15.35 -2.93
N VAL A 9 7.54 -15.21 -3.59
CA VAL A 9 7.31 -14.16 -4.57
C VAL A 9 7.41 -12.78 -3.95
N LYS A 10 7.83 -11.80 -4.75
CA LYS A 10 8.01 -10.42 -4.36
C LYS A 10 7.13 -9.49 -5.18
N ARG A 11 6.77 -8.38 -4.55
CA ARG A 11 5.97 -7.33 -5.13
C ARG A 11 6.69 -6.71 -6.32
N GLY A 12 6.03 -6.63 -7.46
CA GLY A 12 6.62 -6.10 -8.69
C GLY A 12 7.13 -7.19 -9.64
N GLU A 13 7.19 -8.45 -9.20
CA GLU A 13 7.52 -9.58 -10.07
C GLU A 13 6.36 -9.90 -11.02
N ILE A 14 6.71 -10.40 -12.19
CA ILE A 14 5.80 -10.77 -13.26
C ILE A 14 5.92 -12.27 -13.50
N TYR A 15 4.79 -12.96 -13.50
CA TYR A 15 4.69 -14.40 -13.72
C TYR A 15 3.65 -14.74 -14.77
N LEU A 16 3.73 -15.93 -15.38
CA LEU A 16 2.59 -16.54 -16.06
C LEU A 16 1.63 -17.18 -15.05
N HIS A 17 0.33 -16.97 -15.23
CA HIS A 17 -0.73 -17.62 -14.47
C HIS A 17 -1.88 -18.04 -15.40
N ASP A 18 -2.45 -19.21 -15.16
CA ASP A 18 -3.66 -19.68 -15.86
C ASP A 18 -4.92 -19.24 -15.12
N PHE A 19 -5.69 -18.34 -15.74
CA PHE A 19 -6.97 -17.92 -15.21
C PHE A 19 -8.10 -18.93 -15.45
N GLY A 20 -7.86 -19.97 -16.26
CA GLY A 20 -8.86 -20.93 -16.68
C GLY A 20 -9.91 -20.31 -17.61
N ASN A 21 -11.14 -20.81 -17.52
CA ASN A 21 -12.27 -20.34 -18.31
C ASN A 21 -13.33 -19.69 -17.41
N ASN A 22 -13.47 -18.37 -17.53
CA ASN A 22 -14.41 -17.55 -16.78
C ASN A 22 -15.42 -16.88 -17.74
N ALA A 23 -16.63 -16.65 -17.25
CA ALA A 23 -17.68 -15.97 -17.99
C ALA A 23 -17.48 -14.45 -18.03
N GLY A 24 -17.98 -13.82 -19.10
CA GLY A 24 -18.03 -12.37 -19.22
C GLY A 24 -16.66 -11.71 -19.41
N SER A 25 -16.42 -10.64 -18.67
CA SER A 25 -15.20 -9.81 -18.81
C SER A 25 -14.07 -10.15 -17.81
N ILE A 26 -14.23 -11.22 -17.04
CA ILE A 26 -13.15 -11.76 -16.20
C ILE A 26 -12.05 -12.28 -17.11
N GLN A 27 -10.78 -12.05 -16.74
CA GLN A 27 -9.65 -12.50 -17.55
C GLN A 27 -9.55 -14.03 -17.61
N ASN A 28 -9.15 -14.55 -18.77
CA ASN A 28 -9.12 -15.97 -19.11
C ASN A 28 -7.77 -16.42 -19.67
N GLY A 29 -7.54 -17.73 -19.62
CA GLY A 29 -6.37 -18.39 -20.18
C GLY A 29 -5.06 -18.04 -19.47
N VAL A 30 -3.97 -18.55 -20.06
CA VAL A 30 -2.61 -18.35 -19.55
C VAL A 30 -2.10 -16.99 -19.97
N ARG A 31 -1.81 -16.13 -18.99
CA ARG A 31 -1.41 -14.74 -19.23
C ARG A 31 -0.40 -14.25 -18.20
N PRO A 32 0.42 -13.23 -18.54
CA PRO A 32 1.25 -12.56 -17.56
C PRO A 32 0.42 -11.88 -16.47
N VAL A 33 0.94 -11.89 -15.25
CA VAL A 33 0.37 -11.24 -14.06
C VAL A 33 1.45 -10.52 -13.27
N LEU A 34 1.13 -9.36 -12.71
CA LEU A 34 2.00 -8.59 -11.83
C LEU A 34 1.64 -8.89 -10.38
N VAL A 35 2.62 -9.27 -9.57
CA VAL A 35 2.45 -9.41 -8.11
C VAL A 35 2.30 -8.02 -7.50
N VAL A 36 1.16 -7.75 -6.86
CA VAL A 36 0.84 -6.43 -6.27
C VAL A 36 0.82 -6.42 -4.74
N GLN A 37 0.69 -7.58 -4.11
CA GLN A 37 0.74 -7.75 -2.65
C GLN A 37 2.13 -7.37 -2.09
N CYS A 38 2.17 -6.80 -0.89
CA CYS A 38 3.42 -6.46 -0.20
C CYS A 38 4.27 -7.70 0.14
N ASP A 39 5.58 -7.51 0.24
CA ASP A 39 6.53 -8.60 0.47
C ASP A 39 6.29 -9.26 1.82
N GLU A 40 5.97 -8.50 2.87
CA GLU A 40 5.65 -9.05 4.19
C GLU A 40 4.48 -10.03 4.11
N GLY A 41 3.44 -9.69 3.32
CA GLY A 41 2.30 -10.56 3.07
C GLY A 41 2.68 -11.80 2.26
N ASN A 42 3.51 -11.63 1.23
CA ASN A 42 3.99 -12.75 0.39
C ASN A 42 4.87 -13.73 1.19
N GLN A 43 5.72 -13.23 2.09
CA GLN A 43 6.54 -14.07 2.97
C GLN A 43 5.68 -14.84 3.97
N ALA A 44 4.68 -14.18 4.56
CA ALA A 44 3.83 -14.76 5.59
C ALA A 44 2.75 -15.72 5.08
N SER A 45 2.40 -15.65 3.78
CA SER A 45 1.30 -16.42 3.19
C SER A 45 1.77 -17.43 2.14
N MET A 46 0.92 -18.42 1.83
CA MET A 46 1.06 -19.30 0.67
C MET A 46 0.34 -18.75 -0.57
N THR A 47 -0.45 -17.69 -0.38
CA THR A 47 -1.15 -16.97 -1.45
C THR A 47 -0.52 -15.60 -1.70
N THR A 48 -0.80 -15.05 -2.88
CA THR A 48 -0.47 -13.66 -3.22
C THR A 48 -1.61 -13.04 -4.04
N VAL A 49 -1.64 -11.72 -4.13
CA VAL A 49 -2.57 -10.97 -4.98
C VAL A 49 -1.82 -10.50 -6.22
N VAL A 50 -2.40 -10.83 -7.37
CA VAL A 50 -1.86 -10.47 -8.69
C VAL A 50 -2.85 -9.62 -9.48
N ALA A 51 -2.32 -8.77 -10.36
CA ALA A 51 -3.07 -8.02 -11.35
C ALA A 51 -2.77 -8.57 -12.75
N ALA A 52 -3.82 -8.74 -13.56
CA ALA A 52 -3.70 -9.30 -14.91
C ALA A 52 -3.02 -8.32 -15.90
N LEU A 53 -2.18 -8.82 -16.83
CA LEU A 53 -1.57 -8.03 -17.92
C LEU A 53 -2.13 -8.40 -19.29
N THR A 54 -2.42 -7.40 -20.13
CA THR A 54 -2.84 -7.61 -21.52
C THR A 54 -1.95 -6.84 -22.48
N SER A 55 -1.64 -7.39 -23.65
CA SER A 55 -1.00 -6.65 -24.74
C SER A 55 -2.00 -5.76 -25.51
N VAL A 56 -3.31 -5.94 -25.29
CA VAL A 56 -4.33 -5.09 -25.89
C VAL A 56 -4.46 -3.78 -25.10
N ILE A 57 -3.76 -2.75 -25.56
CA ILE A 57 -3.74 -1.43 -24.92
C ILE A 57 -4.98 -0.62 -25.31
N LYS A 58 -5.94 -0.51 -24.39
CA LYS A 58 -7.19 0.26 -24.59
C LYS A 58 -7.57 1.05 -23.33
N LYS A 59 -8.46 2.05 -23.49
CA LYS A 59 -9.00 2.88 -22.39
C LYS A 59 -7.91 3.45 -21.47
N ARG A 60 -6.84 4.00 -22.06
CA ARG A 60 -5.66 4.55 -21.35
C ARG A 60 -5.98 5.68 -20.36
N TYR A 61 -7.17 6.26 -20.47
CA TYR A 61 -7.66 7.29 -19.55
C TYR A 61 -8.09 6.73 -18.19
N LEU A 62 -8.29 5.41 -18.07
CA LEU A 62 -8.67 4.79 -16.80
C LEU A 62 -7.47 4.72 -15.86
N PRO A 63 -7.61 5.16 -14.60
CA PRO A 63 -6.51 5.14 -13.64
C PRO A 63 -6.06 3.73 -13.24
N SER A 64 -6.91 2.71 -13.46
CA SER A 64 -6.58 1.30 -13.21
C SER A 64 -5.71 0.67 -14.31
N HIS A 65 -5.54 1.36 -15.44
CA HIS A 65 -4.78 0.87 -16.58
C HIS A 65 -3.37 1.44 -16.58
N ILE A 66 -2.37 0.63 -16.23
CA ILE A 66 -0.96 1.06 -16.19
C ILE A 66 -0.20 0.42 -17.34
N ILE A 67 0.26 1.23 -18.29
CA ILE A 67 1.07 0.75 -19.41
C ILE A 67 2.46 0.40 -18.90
N LEU A 68 2.85 -0.86 -19.10
CA LEU A 68 4.21 -1.34 -19.03
C LEU A 68 4.81 -1.34 -20.44
N GLY A 69 6.11 -1.06 -20.52
CA GLY A 69 6.85 -1.34 -21.75
C GLY A 69 7.05 -2.85 -21.95
N ASP A 70 7.96 -3.20 -22.84
CA ASP A 70 8.47 -4.56 -23.06
C ASP A 70 9.69 -4.90 -22.18
N LYS A 71 10.33 -3.88 -21.60
CA LYS A 71 11.62 -3.97 -20.88
C LYS A 71 11.64 -4.83 -19.60
N PHE A 72 10.52 -5.41 -19.19
CA PHE A 72 10.38 -6.19 -17.95
C PHE A 72 10.27 -7.71 -18.20
N GLY A 73 10.93 -8.19 -19.27
CA GLY A 73 10.86 -9.59 -19.72
C GLY A 73 9.61 -9.92 -20.56
N LEU A 74 8.80 -8.90 -20.88
CA LEU A 74 7.59 -9.07 -21.68
C LEU A 74 7.94 -9.10 -23.17
N LYS A 75 7.25 -9.94 -23.95
CA LYS A 75 7.48 -10.07 -25.39
C LYS A 75 7.06 -8.82 -26.19
N GLU A 76 6.09 -8.07 -25.65
CA GLU A 76 5.54 -6.88 -26.27
C GLU A 76 5.03 -5.89 -25.19
N PRO A 77 4.90 -4.59 -25.52
CA PRO A 77 4.32 -3.61 -24.61
C PRO A 77 2.96 -4.06 -24.09
N SER A 78 2.80 -4.04 -22.76
CA SER A 78 1.62 -4.59 -22.11
C SER A 78 1.00 -3.58 -21.15
N MET A 79 -0.19 -3.87 -20.64
CA MET A 79 -0.93 -3.01 -19.74
C MET A 79 -1.43 -3.82 -18.55
N VAL A 80 -1.10 -3.38 -17.35
CA VAL A 80 -1.64 -3.91 -16.10
C VAL A 80 -3.07 -3.41 -15.93
N MET A 81 -3.99 -4.33 -15.65
CA MET A 81 -5.40 -4.06 -15.40
C MET A 81 -5.69 -4.20 -13.90
N LEU A 82 -5.64 -3.10 -13.16
CA LEU A 82 -5.77 -3.09 -11.69
C LEU A 82 -7.20 -3.34 -11.20
N GLU A 83 -8.19 -3.34 -12.10
CA GLU A 83 -9.54 -3.81 -11.81
C GLU A 83 -9.69 -5.34 -11.94
N GLN A 84 -8.70 -6.03 -12.53
CA GLN A 84 -8.68 -7.48 -12.71
C GLN A 84 -7.69 -8.12 -11.73
N LEU A 85 -7.95 -7.93 -10.44
CA LEU A 85 -7.17 -8.52 -9.35
C LEU A 85 -7.65 -9.95 -9.07
N LYS A 86 -6.71 -10.83 -8.71
CA LYS A 86 -7.02 -12.19 -8.26
C LYS A 86 -6.05 -12.61 -7.16
N THR A 87 -6.58 -13.25 -6.12
CA THR A 87 -5.75 -13.98 -5.15
C THR A 87 -5.46 -15.37 -5.71
N VAL A 88 -4.20 -15.74 -5.76
CA VAL A 88 -3.72 -17.02 -6.32
C VAL A 88 -2.80 -17.70 -5.33
N ASN A 89 -2.69 -19.03 -5.40
CA ASN A 89 -1.64 -19.72 -4.66
C ASN A 89 -0.29 -19.41 -5.31
N GLN A 90 0.76 -19.20 -4.51
CA GLN A 90 2.11 -18.96 -5.06
C GLN A 90 2.62 -20.17 -5.87
N SER A 91 2.08 -21.37 -5.63
CA SER A 91 2.35 -22.57 -6.42
C SER A 91 1.69 -22.60 -7.79
N GLU A 92 0.66 -21.77 -8.03
CA GLU A 92 -0.05 -21.64 -9.33
C GLU A 92 0.63 -20.65 -10.28
N LEU A 93 1.69 -19.98 -9.83
CA LEU A 93 2.54 -19.16 -10.68
C LEU A 93 3.50 -20.09 -11.42
N VAL A 94 3.41 -20.07 -12.75
CA VAL A 94 4.02 -21.09 -13.62
C VAL A 94 5.47 -20.72 -13.95
N GLU A 95 5.67 -19.59 -14.60
CA GLU A 95 6.97 -19.15 -15.13
C GLU A 95 7.24 -17.72 -14.67
N TYR A 96 8.44 -17.48 -14.15
CA TYR A 96 8.91 -16.12 -13.89
C TYR A 96 9.28 -15.44 -15.20
N ILE A 97 8.71 -14.27 -15.46
CA ILE A 97 8.93 -13.49 -16.67
C ILE A 97 9.95 -12.37 -16.43
N GLY A 98 9.84 -11.68 -15.30
CA GLY A 98 10.67 -10.52 -15.01
C GLY A 98 10.15 -9.73 -13.82
N PHE A 99 10.64 -8.50 -13.68
CA PHE A 99 10.34 -7.64 -12.54
C PHE A 99 10.27 -6.18 -12.97
N VAL A 100 9.35 -5.42 -12.39
CA VAL A 100 9.24 -3.98 -12.60
C VAL A 100 10.18 -3.24 -11.65
N ASP A 101 11.40 -2.96 -12.10
CA ASP A 101 12.45 -2.24 -11.36
C ASP A 101 12.31 -0.71 -11.37
N ASN A 102 11.25 -0.21 -11.99
CA ASN A 102 11.02 1.22 -12.15
C ASN A 102 10.15 1.80 -11.04
N GLU A 103 10.74 2.62 -10.17
CA GLU A 103 10.04 3.26 -9.04
C GLU A 103 8.83 4.09 -9.48
N TYR A 104 8.94 4.82 -10.60
CA TYR A 104 7.85 5.63 -11.12
C TYR A 104 6.64 4.78 -11.55
N LEU A 105 6.88 3.62 -12.18
CA LEU A 105 5.81 2.69 -12.54
C LEU A 105 5.19 2.03 -11.30
N LEU A 106 5.98 1.63 -10.32
CA LEU A 106 5.46 1.10 -9.05
C LEU A 106 4.60 2.14 -8.30
N ARG A 107 5.00 3.42 -8.32
CA ARG A 107 4.18 4.51 -7.78
C ARG A 107 2.86 4.69 -8.56
N LYS A 108 2.89 4.57 -9.89
CA LYS A 108 1.66 4.55 -10.70
C LYS A 108 0.76 3.37 -10.35
N VAL A 109 1.31 2.18 -10.15
CA VAL A 109 0.55 1.00 -9.69
C VAL A 109 -0.09 1.28 -8.33
N ASN A 110 0.64 1.89 -7.38
CA ASN A 110 0.08 2.27 -6.07
C ASN A 110 -1.09 3.24 -6.21
N HIS A 111 -0.94 4.29 -7.01
CA HIS A 111 -2.00 5.27 -7.25
C HIS A 111 -3.20 4.64 -7.97
N GLY A 112 -2.95 3.77 -8.95
CA GLY A 112 -3.96 3.04 -9.69
C GLY A 112 -4.75 2.10 -8.77
N LEU A 113 -4.08 1.36 -7.88
CA LEU A 113 -4.72 0.50 -6.89
C LEU A 113 -5.60 1.30 -5.92
N LYS A 114 -5.07 2.44 -5.42
CA LYS A 114 -5.84 3.34 -4.56
C LYS A 114 -7.10 3.83 -5.26
N LYS A 115 -6.99 4.25 -6.53
CA LYS A 115 -8.15 4.73 -7.30
C LYS A 115 -9.13 3.59 -7.62
N ALA A 116 -8.64 2.44 -8.08
CA ALA A 116 -9.44 1.28 -8.46
C ALA A 116 -10.26 0.72 -7.28
N LEU A 117 -9.70 0.78 -6.06
CA LEU A 117 -10.34 0.29 -4.84
C LEU A 117 -11.03 1.39 -4.01
N GLY A 118 -11.11 2.63 -4.51
CA GLY A 118 -11.75 3.74 -3.79
C GLY A 118 -11.01 4.20 -2.52
N LEU A 119 -9.72 3.89 -2.40
CA LEU A 119 -8.85 4.27 -1.27
C LEU A 119 -8.13 5.62 -1.50
N TRP A 120 -8.48 6.34 -2.57
CA TRP A 120 -7.89 7.64 -2.86
C TRP A 120 -8.58 8.73 -2.04
N VAL A 121 -7.79 9.47 -1.25
CA VAL A 121 -8.28 10.61 -0.48
C VAL A 121 -7.89 11.89 -1.22
N ASP A 122 -8.88 12.60 -1.78
CA ASP A 122 -8.65 13.81 -2.60
C ASP A 122 -8.00 14.97 -1.84
N LYS A 123 -8.02 14.92 -0.51
CA LYS A 123 -7.31 15.82 0.38
C LYS A 123 -6.77 15.01 1.56
N PRO A 124 -5.52 14.51 1.52
CA PRO A 124 -4.96 13.93 2.73
C PRO A 124 -5.08 15.00 3.82
N GLN A 125 -5.76 14.67 4.93
CA GLN A 125 -5.78 15.57 6.07
C GLN A 125 -4.31 15.76 6.45
N LYS A 126 -3.72 16.91 6.13
CA LYS A 126 -2.40 17.27 6.65
C LYS A 126 -2.55 17.17 8.15
N HIS A 127 -1.90 16.18 8.76
CA HIS A 127 -1.88 16.03 10.20
C HIS A 127 -1.19 17.28 10.76
N LYS A 128 -1.97 18.25 11.24
CA LYS A 128 -1.44 19.46 11.89
C LYS A 128 -0.88 19.18 13.29
N GLY A 129 -0.68 17.91 13.65
CA GLY A 129 -0.27 17.48 14.99
C GLY A 129 1.17 17.00 15.01
N ASP A 130 1.81 17.11 16.18
CA ASP A 130 3.14 16.59 16.45
C ASP A 130 3.13 15.05 16.39
N ILE A 131 4.09 14.46 15.69
CA ILE A 131 4.31 13.00 15.71
C ILE A 131 5.33 12.69 16.81
N ARG A 132 5.00 11.75 17.69
CA ARG A 132 5.91 11.26 18.75
C ARG A 132 5.81 9.75 18.95
N CYS A 133 6.95 9.10 19.19
CA CYS A 133 7.00 7.70 19.59
C CYS A 133 6.80 7.59 21.11
N LEU A 134 5.71 6.94 21.53
CA LEU A 134 5.31 6.84 22.94
C LEU A 134 5.19 5.38 23.38
N CYS A 135 5.82 5.04 24.50
CA CYS A 135 5.54 3.78 25.19
C CYS A 135 4.16 3.83 25.88
N PRO A 136 3.60 2.67 26.32
CA PRO A 136 2.29 2.64 26.98
C PRO A 136 2.17 3.60 28.17
N ALA A 137 3.20 3.73 29.01
CA ALA A 137 3.19 4.64 30.16
C ALA A 137 3.16 6.11 29.74
N CYS A 138 4.02 6.52 28.80
CA CYS A 138 4.05 7.90 28.29
C CYS A 138 2.78 8.27 27.53
N LEU A 139 2.19 7.33 26.78
CA LEU A 139 0.91 7.53 26.13
C LEU A 139 -0.21 7.82 27.13
N GLN A 140 -0.27 7.06 28.24
CA GLN A 140 -1.28 7.29 29.28
C GLN A 140 -1.11 8.65 29.95
N ALA A 141 0.13 9.10 30.14
CA ALA A 141 0.40 10.45 30.64
C ALA A 141 -0.20 11.53 29.72
N TYR A 142 -0.02 11.41 28.40
CA TYR A 142 -0.64 12.33 27.45
C TYR A 142 -2.17 12.24 27.44
N LYS A 143 -2.75 11.03 27.52
CA LYS A 143 -4.22 10.85 27.57
C LYS A 143 -4.84 11.41 28.84
N LYS A 144 -4.10 11.41 29.96
CA LYS A 144 -4.54 11.98 31.23
C LYS A 144 -4.58 13.51 31.18
N THR A 145 -3.64 14.13 30.47
CA THR A 145 -3.65 15.57 30.23
C THR A 145 -4.80 15.91 29.27
N GLN A 146 -5.85 16.57 29.78
CA GLN A 146 -7.04 16.89 28.98
C GLN A 146 -6.79 17.87 27.81
N ASN A 147 -5.57 18.39 27.66
CA ASN A 147 -5.18 19.34 26.62
C ASN A 147 -4.84 18.67 25.28
N TYR A 148 -4.66 17.35 25.24
CA TYR A 148 -4.20 16.67 24.02
C TYR A 148 -5.22 15.64 23.50
N ILE A 149 -5.33 15.55 22.17
CA ILE A 149 -5.94 14.41 21.47
C ILE A 149 -4.80 13.59 20.89
N VAL A 150 -4.66 12.34 21.35
CA VAL A 150 -3.64 11.43 20.86
C VAL A 150 -4.27 10.34 20.01
N ARG A 151 -3.79 10.18 18.77
CA ARG A 151 -4.23 9.12 17.85
C ARG A 151 -3.03 8.33 17.38
N ARG A 152 -3.24 7.04 17.14
CA ARG A 152 -2.21 6.18 16.57
C ARG A 152 -1.88 6.66 15.14
N LEU A 153 -0.60 6.86 14.82
CA LEU A 153 -0.18 7.30 13.48
C LEU A 153 -0.44 6.19 12.46
N ASP A 154 0.14 5.01 12.70
CA ASP A 154 -0.11 3.79 11.95
C ASP A 154 -0.66 2.70 12.89
N PRO A 155 -1.97 2.37 12.80
CA PRO A 155 -2.57 1.28 13.56
C PRO A 155 -2.01 -0.11 13.20
N LEU A 156 -1.41 -0.26 12.02
CA LEU A 156 -0.91 -1.54 11.51
C LEU A 156 0.59 -1.74 11.78
N ALA A 157 1.29 -0.73 12.29
CA ALA A 157 2.71 -0.83 12.62
C ALA A 157 2.97 -1.91 13.68
N SER A 158 3.67 -2.98 13.26
CA SER A 158 4.02 -4.13 14.10
C SER A 158 5.35 -3.93 14.86
N LYS A 159 6.27 -3.16 14.28
CA LYS A 159 7.56 -2.84 14.89
C LYS A 159 7.40 -1.71 15.92
N ARG A 160 8.14 -1.84 17.03
CA ARG A 160 8.22 -0.83 18.08
C ARG A 160 9.55 -0.11 17.97
N GLU A 161 9.53 1.18 18.28
CA GLU A 161 10.72 2.04 18.30
C GLU A 161 10.94 2.60 19.71
N LYS A 162 12.09 3.24 19.93
CA LYS A 162 12.40 3.83 21.23
C LYS A 162 11.51 5.04 21.48
N CYS A 163 10.92 5.10 22.67
CA CYS A 163 10.08 6.21 23.07
C CYS A 163 10.89 7.48 23.28
N ASP A 164 10.43 8.58 22.68
CA ASP A 164 11.08 9.90 22.72
C ASP A 164 11.26 10.47 24.14
N LYS A 165 10.52 9.95 25.14
CA LYS A 165 10.54 10.44 26.52
C LYS A 165 11.37 9.58 27.48
N CYS A 166 11.49 8.28 27.23
CA CYS A 166 12.01 7.36 28.24
C CYS A 166 12.72 6.12 27.67
N ASP A 167 13.03 6.11 26.37
CA ASP A 167 13.73 5.04 25.64
C ASP A 167 13.08 3.65 25.66
N ASN A 168 11.98 3.46 26.39
CA ASN A 168 11.19 2.23 26.37
C ASN A 168 10.54 2.00 24.99
N MET A 169 10.27 0.74 24.66
CA MET A 169 9.65 0.41 23.37
C MET A 169 8.22 0.92 23.27
N GLY A 170 7.94 1.68 22.21
CA GLY A 170 6.68 2.34 21.94
C GLY A 170 6.34 2.36 20.46
N TRP A 171 5.40 3.23 20.11
CA TRP A 171 4.97 3.41 18.73
C TRP A 171 4.60 4.85 18.46
N ASP A 172 4.45 5.19 17.18
CA ASP A 172 4.15 6.55 16.77
C ASP A 172 2.68 6.93 16.97
N TYR A 173 2.49 8.10 17.57
CA TYR A 173 1.21 8.74 17.75
C TYR A 173 1.25 10.16 17.18
N ILE A 174 0.13 10.60 16.62
CA ILE A 174 -0.12 12.00 16.29
C ILE A 174 -0.81 12.64 17.49
N ILE A 175 -0.25 13.75 17.96
CA ILE A 175 -0.72 14.53 19.10
C ILE A 175 -1.26 15.87 18.57
N TYR A 176 -2.53 16.15 18.85
CA TYR A 176 -3.15 17.44 18.58
C TYR A 176 -3.37 18.16 19.90
N GLU A 177 -3.06 19.44 19.96
CA GLU A 177 -3.52 20.31 21.03
C GLU A 177 -5.01 20.61 20.85
N ARG A 178 -5.79 20.45 21.92
CA ARG A 178 -7.16 20.93 21.96
C ARG A 178 -7.11 22.46 22.08
N CYS A 179 -7.72 23.18 21.15
CA CYS A 179 -7.99 24.60 21.33
C CYS A 179 -8.86 24.77 22.58
N THR A 180 -8.25 25.22 23.68
CA THR A 180 -8.98 25.76 24.82
C THR A 180 -9.47 27.14 24.42
N SER A 181 -10.78 27.31 24.26
CA SER A 181 -11.41 28.59 24.00
C SER A 181 -11.33 29.49 25.24
N THR A 182 -10.19 30.15 25.45
CA THR A 182 -9.98 31.19 26.47
C THR A 182 -8.78 32.07 26.07
N GLY A 183 -9.06 33.29 25.57
CA GLY A 183 -8.08 34.34 25.17
C GLY A 183 -7.29 33.97 23.91
N ASP A 184 -7.29 34.73 22.81
CA ASP A 184 -7.08 36.16 22.72
C ASP A 184 -8.04 36.80 21.71
N LYS A 185 -8.81 37.80 22.18
CA LYS A 185 -9.25 38.89 21.31
C LYS A 185 -8.11 39.90 21.32
N GLU A 186 -7.15 39.75 20.41
CA GLU A 186 -6.34 40.91 20.05
C GLU A 186 -7.24 41.89 19.31
N VAL A 187 -7.54 42.97 20.04
CA VAL A 187 -8.10 44.20 19.51
C VAL A 187 -7.07 44.79 18.56
N GLN A 188 -7.41 44.89 17.27
CA GLN A 188 -6.88 45.96 16.42
C GLN A 188 -8.04 46.89 16.10
N ALA A 189 -8.13 47.94 16.92
CA ALA A 189 -8.76 49.20 16.59
C ALA A 189 -7.66 50.15 16.08
N ASP A 190 -8.03 50.95 15.08
CA ASP A 190 -7.44 52.21 14.60
C ASP A 190 -6.08 52.08 13.85
N GLU A 191 -5.85 52.68 12.68
CA GLU A 191 -6.42 53.88 12.02
C GLU A 191 -6.66 53.68 10.50
#